data_AF-A0A9D6M2S4-F1
#
_entry.id   AF-A0A9D6M2S4-F1
#
_cell.length_a   1.000
_cell.length_b   1.000
_cell.length_c   1.000
_cell.angle_alpha   90.00
_cell.angle_beta   90.00
_cell.angle_gamma   90.00
#
_symmetry.space_group_name_H-M   'P 1'
#
loop_
_entity.id
_entity.type
_entity.pdbx_description
1 polymer ?
#
loop_
_entity_poly.entity_id
_entity_poly.type
_entity_poly.pdbx_seq_one_letter_code
_entity_poly.pdbx_strand_id
1 'polypeptide(L)'
;MTEAVAANANAVYKKILIPIDNSQLCREGINWGIEMARAWGSSLIGNHVYAARLHDDRFRQLEAGLPARFQTPEEIKKQRNIHDKLIEQGLILISDSFLDVLAKRGEEANVKIERKLMEGIHFEQLAKDINSSDYDLVIMGAHGLGRVKVSLLGSVVGRLSRLITTDMLIVKDERSIRNGRILVAVDGSAYSYVALRKAIHLAKEFMCAIDVVAAFDPFYHYAAFNSIRYILSAQAEKVFKFEEQEELHNNIIDRGLKKVCEANLLRADKVAQDENVEITSQVLVGKPFAKIIEHIEETQPTLLVMGRYGAHHIDGADMGSNSENLMRLAPCSVLMVGAVEAKPYDVPVLDEYEEQPLEWDADAIKLVLRAPPFAQGMAKAAVEEFARKQGYEQVTLEILNSVLKDMLPPSTRHLMGLEQDIDRKISDARKFARSPIEEFSPHETIFKWTDEARARLNERVPVFIRPIAMLAMERYAREKGMDTVTVEVMIEVSKRLGYAQEDARSPLDTAAAATTKENVQVTWTPEGEERLKRVPPFEREMVRKMVESMAKADGFTEITFNVADMMLKKIKEFYSAQSKGASGFFAGMTGKEEKGEGESAGNEGN
;
A
#
# COMPACT_ATOMS: atom_id res chain seq x y z
N MET A 1 -39.13 0.48 -40.49
CA MET A 1 -38.66 -0.88 -40.13
C MET A 1 -37.15 -0.82 -40.11
N THR A 2 -36.57 -0.34 -39.00
CA THR A 2 -35.95 -1.18 -37.95
C THR A 2 -34.69 -1.91 -38.43
N GLU A 3 -33.64 -1.14 -38.73
CA GLU A 3 -32.28 -1.62 -38.45
C GLU A 3 -32.07 -1.43 -36.95
N ALA A 4 -32.26 -2.51 -36.20
CA ALA A 4 -31.73 -2.58 -34.85
C ALA A 4 -30.21 -2.43 -34.97
N VAL A 5 -29.66 -1.39 -34.34
CA VAL A 5 -28.22 -1.19 -34.19
C VAL A 5 -27.65 -2.48 -33.60
N ALA A 6 -27.00 -3.28 -34.43
CA ALA A 6 -26.33 -4.50 -33.99
C ALA A 6 -25.30 -4.08 -32.93
N ALA A 7 -25.40 -4.66 -31.73
CA ALA A 7 -24.45 -4.39 -30.66
C ALA A 7 -23.04 -4.67 -31.18
N ASN A 8 -22.19 -3.65 -31.23
CA ASN A 8 -20.83 -3.76 -31.71
C ASN A 8 -20.07 -4.70 -30.75
N ALA A 9 -19.58 -5.84 -31.25
CA ALA A 9 -18.84 -6.82 -30.45
C ALA A 9 -17.56 -6.22 -29.83
N ASN A 10 -17.07 -5.09 -30.36
CA ASN A 10 -15.89 -4.36 -29.88
C ASN A 10 -16.22 -3.19 -28.93
N ALA A 11 -17.46 -3.07 -28.45
CA ALA A 11 -17.84 -1.98 -27.54
C ALA A 11 -17.17 -2.15 -26.16
N VAL A 12 -16.31 -1.19 -25.79
CA VAL A 12 -15.65 -1.15 -24.47
C VAL A 12 -16.65 -0.86 -23.35
N TYR A 13 -17.54 0.11 -23.59
CA TYR A 13 -18.60 0.51 -22.67
C TYR A 13 -19.94 0.46 -23.40
N LYS A 14 -20.92 -0.27 -22.87
CA LYS A 14 -22.24 -0.45 -23.50
C LYS A 14 -23.29 0.44 -22.85
N LYS A 15 -23.27 0.57 -21.53
CA LYS A 15 -24.17 1.43 -20.75
C LYS A 15 -23.38 2.50 -20.00
N ILE A 16 -23.58 3.76 -20.39
CA ILE A 16 -22.86 4.91 -19.83
C ILE A 16 -23.85 5.80 -19.08
N LEU A 17 -23.62 5.97 -17.78
CA LEU A 17 -24.36 6.89 -16.93
C LEU A 17 -23.68 8.26 -16.90
N ILE A 18 -24.46 9.31 -17.08
CA ILE A 18 -24.00 10.70 -16.95
C ILE A 18 -24.91 11.43 -15.94
N PRO A 19 -24.48 11.59 -14.67
CA PRO A 19 -25.16 12.46 -13.73
C PRO A 19 -25.08 13.92 -14.21
N ILE A 20 -26.23 14.57 -14.34
CA ILE A 20 -26.36 15.90 -14.95
C ILE A 20 -26.57 16.95 -13.87
N ASP A 21 -25.76 18.00 -13.87
CA ASP A 21 -25.96 19.19 -13.03
C ASP A 21 -25.89 20.50 -13.83
N ASN A 22 -25.79 20.38 -15.17
CA ASN A 22 -25.67 21.48 -16.12
C ASN A 22 -24.49 22.45 -15.87
N SER A 23 -23.49 22.02 -15.07
CA SER A 23 -22.22 22.72 -14.95
C SER A 23 -21.42 22.63 -16.27
N GLN A 24 -20.41 23.47 -16.41
CA GLN A 24 -19.56 23.47 -17.60
C GLN A 24 -18.86 22.11 -17.81
N LEU A 25 -18.26 21.54 -16.77
CA LEU A 25 -17.59 20.24 -16.86
C LEU A 25 -18.57 19.08 -17.09
N CYS A 26 -19.82 19.19 -16.58
CA CYS A 26 -20.86 18.23 -16.92
C CYS A 26 -21.20 18.27 -18.42
N ARG A 27 -21.29 19.45 -19.04
CA ARG A 27 -21.51 19.56 -20.50
C ARG A 27 -20.39 18.92 -21.32
N GLU A 28 -19.15 19.01 -20.85
CA GLU A 28 -18.04 18.31 -21.49
C GLU A 28 -18.10 16.79 -21.28
N GLY A 29 -18.53 16.34 -20.10
CA GLY A 29 -18.87 14.93 -19.88
C GLY A 29 -19.95 14.41 -20.83
N ILE A 30 -20.97 15.22 -21.13
CA ILE A 30 -21.99 14.89 -22.15
C ILE A 30 -21.34 14.75 -23.54
N ASN A 31 -20.44 15.66 -23.92
CA ASN A 31 -19.74 15.58 -25.21
C ASN A 31 -18.96 14.27 -25.33
N TRP A 32 -18.16 13.94 -24.32
CA TRP A 32 -17.38 12.69 -24.30
C TRP A 32 -18.29 11.46 -24.34
N GLY A 33 -19.38 11.46 -23.56
CA GLY A 33 -20.37 10.38 -23.57
C GLY A 33 -21.02 10.18 -24.94
N ILE A 34 -21.40 11.26 -25.63
CA ILE A 34 -21.96 11.19 -26.99
C ILE A 34 -20.92 10.66 -27.99
N GLU A 35 -19.67 11.12 -27.91
CA GLU A 35 -18.60 10.61 -28.77
C GLU A 35 -18.39 9.10 -28.57
N MET A 36 -18.34 8.63 -27.33
CA MET A 36 -18.25 7.20 -26.99
C MET A 36 -19.47 6.40 -27.47
N ALA A 37 -20.68 6.94 -27.27
CA ALA A 37 -21.90 6.28 -27.71
C ALA A 37 -21.98 6.15 -29.23
N ARG A 38 -21.52 7.15 -29.98
CA ARG A 38 -21.46 7.08 -31.45
C ARG A 38 -20.42 6.09 -31.94
N ALA A 39 -19.27 6.02 -31.28
CA ALA A 39 -18.20 5.08 -31.61
C ALA A 39 -18.61 3.62 -31.38
N TRP A 40 -19.22 3.34 -30.22
CA TRP A 40 -19.44 1.96 -29.77
C TRP A 40 -20.90 1.50 -29.81
N GLY A 41 -21.83 2.37 -30.20
CA GLY A 41 -23.26 2.09 -30.14
C GLY A 41 -23.79 1.99 -28.70
N SER A 42 -23.12 2.65 -27.74
CA SER A 42 -23.50 2.63 -26.33
C SER A 42 -24.84 3.33 -26.09
N SER A 43 -25.61 2.86 -25.11
CA SER A 43 -26.76 3.60 -24.58
C SER A 43 -26.30 4.60 -23.52
N LEU A 44 -26.80 5.84 -23.61
CA LEU A 44 -26.55 6.86 -22.61
C LEU A 44 -27.74 7.00 -21.66
N ILE A 45 -27.45 7.11 -20.38
CA ILE A 45 -28.43 7.32 -19.32
C ILE A 45 -28.10 8.64 -18.64
N GLY A 46 -29.01 9.61 -18.73
CA GLY A 46 -28.93 10.86 -17.99
C GLY A 46 -29.67 10.74 -16.67
N ASN A 47 -28.98 11.00 -15.56
CA ASN A 47 -29.59 11.00 -14.24
C ASN A 47 -29.48 12.38 -13.57
N HIS A 48 -30.56 12.85 -12.96
CA HIS A 48 -30.52 13.97 -12.03
C HIS A 48 -31.16 13.59 -10.69
N VAL A 49 -30.44 13.88 -9.60
CA VAL A 49 -30.95 13.70 -8.23
C VAL A 49 -31.33 15.06 -7.67
N TYR A 50 -32.52 15.19 -7.09
CA TYR A 50 -33.00 16.39 -6.41
C TYR A 50 -33.42 16.06 -4.97
N ALA A 51 -33.28 17.02 -4.06
CA ALA A 51 -33.51 16.79 -2.63
C ALA A 51 -34.69 17.60 -2.08
N ALA A 52 -35.92 17.30 -2.54
CA ALA A 52 -37.14 17.99 -2.09
C ALA A 52 -37.32 17.88 -0.56
N ARG A 53 -37.26 16.66 0.00
CA ARG A 53 -37.40 16.44 1.46
C ARG A 53 -36.43 17.23 2.33
N LEU A 54 -35.18 17.40 1.90
CA LEU A 54 -34.20 18.20 2.66
C LEU A 54 -34.64 19.65 2.77
N HIS A 55 -35.27 20.18 1.71
CA HIS A 55 -35.79 21.54 1.70
C HIS A 55 -37.00 21.68 2.64
N ASP A 56 -37.88 20.69 2.67
CA ASP A 56 -39.07 20.67 3.54
C ASP A 56 -38.67 20.60 5.02
N ASP A 57 -37.70 19.74 5.36
CA ASP A 57 -37.21 19.62 6.74
C ASP A 57 -36.53 20.91 7.21
N ARG A 58 -35.79 21.60 6.33
CA ARG A 58 -35.21 22.92 6.64
C ARG A 58 -36.27 23.98 6.81
N PHE A 59 -37.32 23.97 5.99
CA PHE A 59 -38.45 24.89 6.15
C PHE A 59 -39.10 24.71 7.52
N ARG A 60 -39.35 23.46 7.95
CA ARG A 60 -39.91 23.15 9.28
C ARG A 60 -39.04 23.66 10.43
N GLN A 61 -37.73 23.54 10.32
CA GLN A 61 -36.79 24.06 11.33
C GLN A 61 -36.82 25.59 11.44
N LEU A 62 -37.14 26.29 10.35
CA LEU A 62 -37.18 27.75 10.28
C LEU A 62 -38.52 28.35 10.74
N GLU A 63 -39.55 27.53 10.98
CA GLU A 63 -40.88 28.01 11.36
C GLU A 63 -40.87 28.89 12.61
N ALA A 64 -40.04 28.55 13.61
CA ALA A 64 -39.87 29.34 14.82
C ALA A 64 -39.22 30.72 14.56
N GLY A 65 -38.47 30.85 13.46
CA GLY A 65 -37.83 32.09 13.03
C GLY A 65 -38.68 32.94 12.08
N LEU A 66 -39.87 32.49 11.70
CA LEU A 66 -40.76 33.28 10.83
C LEU A 66 -41.25 34.55 11.54
N PRO A 67 -41.47 35.67 10.81
CA PRO A 67 -42.06 36.87 11.38
C PRO A 67 -43.38 36.59 12.12
N ALA A 68 -43.67 37.31 13.21
CA ALA A 68 -44.82 37.07 14.09
C ALA A 68 -46.17 36.92 13.36
N ARG A 69 -46.38 37.65 12.25
CA ARG A 69 -47.57 37.56 11.39
C ARG A 69 -47.81 36.17 10.75
N PHE A 70 -46.79 35.32 10.69
CA PHE A 70 -46.83 33.98 10.10
C PHE A 70 -46.71 32.86 11.14
N GLN A 71 -46.62 33.19 12.43
CA GLN A 71 -46.40 32.20 13.50
C GLN A 71 -47.72 31.60 14.03
N THR A 72 -48.88 32.06 13.56
CA THR A 72 -50.14 31.44 13.96
C THR A 72 -50.24 30.03 13.37
N PRO A 73 -50.87 29.07 14.07
CA PRO A 73 -51.01 27.70 13.57
C PRO A 73 -51.65 27.62 12.18
N GLU A 74 -52.63 28.47 11.87
CA GLU A 74 -53.24 28.49 10.53
C GLU A 74 -52.29 29.03 9.46
N GLU A 75 -51.54 30.11 9.75
CA GLU A 75 -50.58 30.65 8.78
C GLU A 75 -49.42 29.68 8.56
N ILE A 76 -48.85 29.06 9.59
CA ILE A 76 -47.79 28.04 9.42
C ILE A 76 -48.28 26.91 8.52
N LYS A 77 -49.48 26.37 8.76
CA LYS A 77 -50.08 25.32 7.93
C LYS A 77 -50.27 25.78 6.48
N LYS A 78 -50.70 27.01 6.28
CA LYS A 78 -50.85 27.62 4.95
C LYS A 78 -49.50 27.77 4.26
N GLN A 79 -48.46 28.26 4.96
CA GLN A 79 -47.13 28.40 4.39
C GLN A 79 -46.52 27.05 4.02
N ARG A 80 -46.69 26.00 4.85
CA ARG A 80 -46.31 24.62 4.50
C ARG A 80 -46.98 24.16 3.22
N ASN A 81 -48.30 24.24 3.14
CA ASN A 81 -49.04 23.79 1.95
C ASN A 81 -48.64 24.54 0.66
N ILE A 82 -48.32 25.84 0.77
CA ILE A 82 -47.85 26.65 -0.36
C ILE A 82 -46.44 26.23 -0.75
N HIS A 83 -45.56 26.08 0.24
CA HIS A 83 -44.17 25.69 0.05
C HIS A 83 -44.06 24.29 -0.54
N ASP A 84 -44.72 23.28 0.05
CA ASP A 84 -44.76 21.91 -0.45
C ASP A 84 -45.17 21.90 -1.93
N LYS A 85 -46.28 22.57 -2.29
CA LYS A 85 -46.77 22.58 -3.67
C LYS A 85 -45.85 23.31 -4.65
N LEU A 86 -45.38 24.51 -4.29
CA LEU A 86 -44.60 25.34 -5.22
C LEU A 86 -43.18 24.82 -5.36
N ILE A 87 -42.57 24.40 -4.25
CA ILE A 87 -41.17 23.99 -4.23
C ILE A 87 -41.01 22.55 -4.68
N GLU A 88 -41.87 21.61 -4.26
CA GLU A 88 -41.75 20.23 -4.73
C GLU A 88 -41.98 20.15 -6.24
N GLN A 89 -43.08 20.72 -6.74
CA GLN A 89 -43.37 20.73 -8.19
C GLN A 89 -42.35 21.56 -8.96
N GLY A 90 -41.93 22.71 -8.42
CA GLY A 90 -40.92 23.57 -9.03
C GLY A 90 -39.56 22.88 -9.12
N LEU A 91 -39.10 22.22 -8.05
CA LEU A 91 -37.85 21.48 -8.03
C LEU A 91 -37.90 20.30 -8.99
N ILE A 92 -39.00 19.54 -9.05
CA ILE A 92 -39.16 18.44 -10.01
C ILE A 92 -39.03 18.98 -11.44
N LEU A 93 -39.73 20.07 -11.78
CA LEU A 93 -39.72 20.65 -13.12
C LEU A 93 -38.33 21.18 -13.51
N ILE A 94 -37.67 21.92 -12.61
CA ILE A 94 -36.31 22.45 -12.84
C ILE A 94 -35.33 21.29 -13.01
N SER A 95 -35.42 20.28 -12.15
CA SER A 95 -34.55 19.11 -12.16
C SER A 95 -34.73 18.27 -13.42
N ASP A 96 -35.96 18.08 -13.87
CA ASP A 96 -36.23 17.41 -15.14
C ASP A 96 -35.66 18.22 -16.32
N SER A 97 -35.77 19.55 -16.31
CA SER A 97 -35.21 20.38 -17.39
C SER A 97 -33.68 20.31 -17.52
N PHE A 98 -32.97 19.86 -16.48
CA PHE A 98 -31.52 19.63 -16.59
C PHE A 98 -31.22 18.49 -17.57
N LEU A 99 -32.10 17.48 -17.63
CA LEU A 99 -31.96 16.33 -18.52
C LEU A 99 -32.26 16.69 -19.99
N ASP A 100 -32.98 17.80 -20.25
CA ASP A 100 -33.25 18.27 -21.61
C ASP A 100 -31.96 18.60 -22.37
N VAL A 101 -30.92 19.06 -21.66
CA VAL A 101 -29.62 19.38 -22.27
C VAL A 101 -28.98 18.14 -22.88
N LEU A 102 -28.99 17.01 -22.15
CA LEU A 102 -28.50 15.74 -22.66
C LEU A 102 -29.42 15.20 -23.76
N ALA A 103 -30.74 15.26 -23.56
CA ALA A 103 -31.72 14.76 -24.52
C ALA A 103 -31.57 15.45 -25.88
N LYS A 104 -31.51 16.79 -25.90
CA LYS A 104 -31.32 17.57 -27.12
C LYS A 104 -30.01 17.25 -27.83
N ARG A 105 -28.90 17.15 -27.09
CA ARG A 105 -27.60 16.77 -27.68
C ARG A 105 -27.61 15.33 -28.21
N GLY A 106 -28.31 14.43 -27.53
CA GLY A 106 -28.53 13.06 -27.98
C GLY A 106 -29.33 13.01 -29.28
N GLU A 107 -30.41 13.78 -29.39
CA GLU A 107 -31.22 13.92 -30.60
C GLU A 107 -30.39 14.45 -31.78
N GLU A 108 -29.63 15.54 -31.56
CA GLU A 108 -28.73 16.12 -32.57
C GLU A 108 -27.66 15.12 -33.03
N ALA A 109 -27.22 14.23 -32.15
CA ALA A 109 -26.23 13.19 -32.42
C ALA A 109 -26.81 11.84 -32.86
N ASN A 110 -28.14 11.71 -32.93
CA ASN A 110 -28.86 10.45 -33.15
C ASN A 110 -28.46 9.32 -32.19
N VAL A 111 -28.26 9.65 -30.90
CA VAL A 111 -27.92 8.73 -29.82
C VAL A 111 -29.12 8.51 -28.91
N LYS A 112 -29.40 7.25 -28.58
CA LYS A 112 -30.49 6.90 -27.64
C LYS A 112 -30.13 7.35 -26.22
N ILE A 113 -30.97 8.23 -25.66
CA ILE A 113 -30.87 8.72 -24.28
C ILE A 113 -32.01 8.14 -23.44
N GLU A 114 -31.68 7.55 -22.30
CA GLU A 114 -32.62 7.25 -21.22
C GLU A 114 -32.56 8.36 -20.16
N ARG A 115 -33.71 8.78 -19.62
CA ARG A 115 -33.80 9.83 -18.61
C ARG A 115 -34.23 9.23 -17.27
N LYS A 116 -33.53 9.59 -16.20
CA LYS A 116 -33.83 9.17 -14.84
C LYS A 116 -33.82 10.35 -13.87
N LEU A 117 -34.96 10.61 -13.25
CA LEU A 117 -35.09 11.62 -12.20
C LEU A 117 -35.24 10.91 -10.85
N MET A 118 -34.45 11.30 -9.85
CA MET A 118 -34.42 10.65 -8.55
C MET A 118 -34.57 11.65 -7.40
N GLU A 119 -35.35 11.29 -6.39
CA GLU A 119 -35.48 12.07 -5.16
C GLU A 119 -34.51 11.55 -4.08
N GLY A 120 -33.73 12.44 -3.46
CA GLY A 120 -32.94 12.14 -2.28
C GLY A 120 -31.61 12.89 -2.20
N ILE A 121 -30.69 12.37 -1.39
CA ILE A 121 -29.33 12.91 -1.27
C ILE A 121 -28.50 12.45 -2.48
N HIS A 122 -27.89 13.40 -3.20
CA HIS A 122 -27.22 13.16 -4.49
C HIS A 122 -26.30 11.93 -4.51
N PHE A 123 -25.25 11.92 -3.67
CA PHE A 123 -24.25 10.84 -3.72
C PHE A 123 -24.83 9.48 -3.29
N GLU A 124 -25.81 9.46 -2.38
CA GLU A 124 -26.44 8.22 -1.91
C GLU A 124 -27.33 7.59 -2.98
N GLN A 125 -28.18 8.40 -3.62
CA GLN A 125 -29.06 7.93 -4.67
C GLN A 125 -28.27 7.51 -5.92
N LEU A 126 -27.23 8.26 -6.29
CA LEU A 126 -26.33 7.87 -7.38
C LEU A 126 -25.61 6.57 -7.05
N ALA A 127 -25.02 6.42 -5.86
CA ALA A 127 -24.34 5.18 -5.48
C ALA A 127 -25.30 3.98 -5.49
N LYS A 128 -26.52 4.16 -4.96
CA LYS A 128 -27.57 3.14 -4.97
C LYS A 128 -27.95 2.75 -6.40
N ASP A 129 -28.16 3.73 -7.28
CA ASP A 129 -28.50 3.48 -8.67
C ASP A 129 -27.39 2.72 -9.40
N ILE A 130 -26.16 3.19 -9.27
CA ILE A 130 -24.99 2.60 -9.93
C ILE A 130 -24.76 1.17 -9.46
N ASN A 131 -24.79 0.92 -8.15
CA ASN A 131 -24.54 -0.42 -7.61
C ASN A 131 -25.70 -1.40 -7.83
N SER A 132 -26.88 -0.94 -8.23
CA SER A 132 -28.05 -1.79 -8.53
C SER A 132 -28.35 -1.92 -10.03
N SER A 133 -27.56 -1.28 -10.87
CA SER A 133 -27.69 -1.27 -12.33
C SER A 133 -26.44 -1.84 -12.99
N ASP A 134 -26.53 -2.13 -14.29
CA ASP A 134 -25.46 -2.68 -15.11
C ASP A 134 -24.73 -1.59 -15.92
N TYR A 135 -24.42 -0.45 -15.29
CA TYR A 135 -23.63 0.58 -15.94
C TYR A 135 -22.16 0.14 -16.00
N ASP A 136 -21.54 0.33 -17.17
CA ASP A 136 -20.12 0.01 -17.39
C ASP A 136 -19.22 1.22 -17.11
N LEU A 137 -19.76 2.43 -17.26
CA LEU A 137 -19.05 3.70 -17.09
C LEU A 137 -19.95 4.78 -16.49
N VAL A 138 -19.39 5.55 -15.56
CA VAL A 138 -19.98 6.78 -15.04
C VAL A 138 -19.13 7.98 -15.47
N ILE A 139 -19.74 8.95 -16.15
CA ILE A 139 -19.05 10.19 -16.57
C ILE A 139 -19.57 11.36 -15.73
N MET A 140 -18.66 12.04 -15.02
CA MET A 140 -19.00 13.22 -14.22
C MET A 140 -18.01 14.35 -14.43
N GLY A 141 -18.51 15.59 -14.40
CA GLY A 141 -17.66 16.76 -14.22
C GLY A 141 -17.03 16.77 -12.82
N ALA A 142 -15.76 17.14 -12.71
CA ALA A 142 -15.03 17.16 -11.44
C ALA A 142 -15.59 18.15 -10.42
N HIS A 143 -16.32 19.17 -10.90
CA HIS A 143 -16.98 20.16 -10.08
C HIS A 143 -18.35 20.49 -10.65
N GLY A 144 -19.29 20.80 -9.76
CA GLY A 144 -20.60 21.31 -10.12
C GLY A 144 -20.76 22.81 -9.91
N LEU A 145 -22.01 23.28 -9.96
CA LEU A 145 -22.38 24.69 -9.86
C LEU A 145 -21.91 25.38 -8.56
N GLY A 146 -21.76 24.64 -7.46
CA GLY A 146 -21.31 25.15 -6.16
C GLY A 146 -19.79 25.25 -5.97
N ARG A 147 -18.99 25.23 -7.05
CA ARG A 147 -17.52 25.25 -6.96
C ARG A 147 -17.03 26.53 -6.28
N VAL A 148 -16.10 26.38 -5.32
CA VAL A 148 -15.29 27.48 -4.80
C VAL A 148 -13.84 27.35 -5.24
N LYS A 149 -13.10 28.46 -5.30
CA LYS A 149 -11.74 28.50 -5.87
C LYS A 149 -10.75 27.52 -5.23
N VAL A 150 -10.91 27.21 -3.94
CA VAL A 150 -10.04 26.31 -3.17
C VAL A 150 -10.43 24.83 -3.27
N SER A 151 -11.55 24.50 -3.92
CA SER A 151 -12.00 23.11 -4.07
C SER A 151 -11.11 22.34 -5.04
N LEU A 152 -10.48 21.27 -4.55
CA LEU A 152 -9.71 20.32 -5.38
C LEU A 152 -10.60 19.36 -6.18
N LEU A 153 -11.73 18.94 -5.60
CA LEU A 153 -12.72 18.05 -6.23
C LEU A 153 -14.11 18.33 -5.66
N GLY A 154 -15.16 18.12 -6.45
CA GLY A 154 -16.57 18.22 -6.02
C GLY A 154 -16.91 17.19 -4.94
N SER A 155 -17.73 17.58 -3.97
CA SER A 155 -18.09 16.73 -2.82
C SER A 155 -18.88 15.49 -3.23
N VAL A 156 -19.78 15.61 -4.20
CA VAL A 156 -20.56 14.48 -4.74
C VAL A 156 -19.63 13.51 -5.45
N VAL A 157 -18.73 13.99 -6.32
CA VAL A 157 -17.75 13.17 -7.03
C VAL A 157 -16.84 12.42 -6.05
N GLY A 158 -16.27 13.11 -5.06
CA GLY A 158 -15.35 12.51 -4.09
C GLY A 158 -16.00 11.50 -3.14
N ARG A 159 -17.29 11.65 -2.82
CA ARG A 159 -18.05 10.65 -2.04
C ARG A 159 -18.47 9.49 -2.92
N LEU A 160 -19.02 9.77 -4.09
CA LEU A 160 -19.50 8.75 -5.01
C LEU A 160 -18.36 7.83 -5.46
N SER A 161 -17.18 8.41 -5.74
CA SER A 161 -16.03 7.63 -6.16
C SER A 161 -15.58 6.60 -5.14
N ARG A 162 -15.87 6.77 -3.84
CA ARG A 162 -15.58 5.78 -2.79
C ARG A 162 -16.67 4.73 -2.61
N LEU A 163 -17.86 4.95 -3.15
CA LEU A 163 -19.05 4.11 -2.94
C LEU A 163 -19.38 3.20 -4.14
N ILE A 164 -18.75 3.44 -5.28
CA ILE A 164 -18.97 2.67 -6.51
C ILE A 164 -17.69 1.96 -6.92
N THR A 165 -17.84 0.85 -7.62
CA THR A 165 -16.74 0.14 -8.25
C THR A 165 -16.84 0.10 -9.77
N THR A 166 -17.88 0.68 -10.36
CA THR A 166 -17.96 0.96 -11.81
C THR A 166 -16.83 1.90 -12.23
N ASP A 167 -16.38 1.78 -13.49
CA ASP A 167 -15.42 2.74 -14.05
C ASP A 167 -15.97 4.16 -13.97
N MET A 168 -15.11 5.10 -13.61
CA MET A 168 -15.51 6.48 -13.42
C MET A 168 -14.57 7.42 -14.19
N LEU A 169 -15.12 8.11 -15.18
CA LEU A 169 -14.47 9.20 -15.89
C LEU A 169 -14.83 10.52 -15.22
N ILE A 170 -13.81 11.21 -14.73
CA ILE A 170 -13.91 12.52 -14.08
C ILE A 170 -13.33 13.56 -15.03
N VAL A 171 -14.21 14.36 -15.62
CA VAL A 171 -13.86 15.42 -16.59
C VAL A 171 -13.44 16.68 -15.84
N LYS A 172 -12.19 17.13 -16.05
CA LYS A 172 -11.60 18.26 -15.31
C LYS A 172 -11.42 19.53 -16.13
N ASP A 173 -11.40 19.41 -17.45
CA ASP A 173 -11.22 20.50 -18.38
C ASP A 173 -12.06 20.30 -19.66
N GLU A 174 -11.95 21.23 -20.59
CA GLU A 174 -12.74 21.27 -21.84
C GLU A 174 -11.98 20.70 -23.04
N ARG A 175 -10.85 20.01 -22.82
CA ARG A 175 -10.09 19.43 -23.92
C ARG A 175 -10.81 18.19 -24.45
N SER A 176 -10.85 18.05 -25.77
CA SER A 176 -11.38 16.83 -26.38
C SER A 176 -10.44 15.65 -26.11
N ILE A 177 -11.02 14.45 -25.98
CA ILE A 177 -10.24 13.21 -25.96
C ILE A 177 -9.59 12.93 -27.33
N ARG A 178 -10.22 13.39 -28.43
CA ARG A 178 -9.78 13.09 -29.80
C ARG A 178 -8.46 13.76 -30.14
N ASN A 179 -7.55 13.00 -30.75
CA ASN A 179 -6.18 13.44 -31.03
C ASN A 179 -5.41 13.89 -29.78
N GLY A 180 -5.88 13.46 -28.60
CA GLY A 180 -5.27 13.77 -27.32
C GLY A 180 -4.10 12.85 -26.97
N ARG A 181 -3.64 12.96 -25.74
CA ARG A 181 -2.56 12.14 -25.16
C ARG A 181 -3.09 11.49 -23.90
N ILE A 182 -3.06 10.16 -23.85
CA ILE A 182 -3.49 9.36 -22.73
C ILE A 182 -2.24 8.94 -21.94
N LEU A 183 -2.18 9.33 -20.67
CA LEU A 183 -1.18 8.84 -19.74
C LEU A 183 -1.75 7.66 -18.96
N VAL A 184 -1.04 6.53 -18.91
CA VAL A 184 -1.43 5.35 -18.15
C VAL A 184 -0.42 5.12 -17.03
N ALA A 185 -0.89 5.03 -15.78
CA ALA A 185 -0.03 4.67 -14.66
C ALA A 185 -0.09 3.15 -14.41
N VAL A 186 1.06 2.48 -14.48
CA VAL A 186 1.20 1.03 -14.24
C VAL A 186 2.05 0.72 -13.02
N ASP A 187 1.60 -0.25 -12.22
CA ASP A 187 2.27 -0.66 -10.99
C ASP A 187 2.52 -2.18 -10.93
N GLY A 188 2.20 -2.90 -12.01
CA GLY A 188 2.35 -4.35 -12.10
C GLY A 188 1.15 -5.14 -11.60
N SER A 189 0.13 -4.48 -11.05
CA SER A 189 -1.12 -5.14 -10.66
C SER A 189 -2.00 -5.46 -11.87
N ALA A 190 -2.85 -6.49 -11.74
CA ALA A 190 -3.88 -6.82 -12.72
C ALA A 190 -4.77 -5.60 -13.06
N TYR A 191 -5.13 -4.80 -12.05
CA TYR A 191 -5.91 -3.57 -12.21
C TYR A 191 -5.26 -2.59 -13.20
N SER A 192 -3.94 -2.41 -13.10
CA SER A 192 -3.21 -1.49 -13.97
C SER A 192 -3.16 -1.95 -15.43
N TYR A 193 -3.07 -3.26 -15.69
CA TYR A 193 -3.09 -3.79 -17.05
C TYR A 193 -4.49 -3.82 -17.65
N VAL A 194 -5.54 -4.05 -16.86
CA VAL A 194 -6.93 -3.84 -17.31
C VAL A 194 -7.13 -2.38 -17.70
N ALA A 195 -6.58 -1.44 -16.91
CA ALA A 195 -6.64 -0.02 -17.22
C ALA A 195 -5.87 0.32 -18.52
N LEU A 196 -4.69 -0.24 -18.72
CA LEU A 196 -3.92 -0.12 -19.96
C LEU A 196 -4.69 -0.63 -21.18
N ARG A 197 -5.31 -1.81 -21.10
CA ARG A 197 -6.12 -2.33 -22.21
C ARG A 197 -7.27 -1.38 -22.56
N LYS A 198 -7.98 -0.84 -21.57
CA LYS A 198 -9.04 0.16 -21.84
C LYS A 198 -8.49 1.45 -22.45
N ALA A 199 -7.32 1.91 -22.00
CA ALA A 199 -6.63 3.05 -22.59
C ALA A 199 -6.24 2.81 -24.06
N ILE A 200 -5.77 1.60 -24.39
CA ILE A 200 -5.46 1.21 -25.77
C ILE A 200 -6.71 1.26 -26.66
N HIS A 201 -7.85 0.75 -26.18
CA HIS A 201 -9.09 0.80 -26.95
C HIS A 201 -9.57 2.25 -27.16
N LEU A 202 -9.48 3.09 -26.13
CA LEU A 202 -9.76 4.53 -26.24
C LEU A 202 -8.83 5.19 -27.25
N ALA A 203 -7.54 4.90 -27.20
CA ALA A 203 -6.56 5.49 -28.11
C ALA A 203 -6.80 5.10 -29.57
N LYS A 204 -7.14 3.83 -29.85
CA LYS A 204 -7.50 3.37 -31.20
C LYS A 204 -8.73 4.11 -31.74
N GLU A 205 -9.77 4.24 -30.92
CA GLU A 205 -11.04 4.87 -31.33
C GLU A 205 -10.92 6.39 -31.51
N PHE A 206 -10.18 7.05 -30.63
CA PHE A 206 -10.09 8.50 -30.57
C PHE A 206 -8.77 9.07 -31.13
N MET A 207 -7.94 8.22 -31.74
CA MET A 207 -6.64 8.59 -32.34
C MET A 207 -5.71 9.27 -31.32
N CYS A 208 -5.62 8.72 -30.11
CA CYS A 208 -4.77 9.28 -29.06
C CYS A 208 -3.37 8.68 -29.08
N ALA A 209 -2.37 9.48 -28.72
CA ALA A 209 -1.07 8.94 -28.32
C ALA A 209 -1.16 8.36 -26.90
N ILE A 210 -0.35 7.34 -26.59
CA ILE A 210 -0.30 6.73 -25.26
C ILE A 210 1.10 6.85 -24.67
N ASP A 211 1.17 7.40 -23.46
CA ASP A 211 2.35 7.33 -22.61
C ASP A 211 2.04 6.42 -21.41
N VAL A 212 3.00 5.60 -21.03
CA VAL A 212 2.90 4.67 -19.91
C VAL A 212 4.00 4.97 -18.90
N VAL A 213 3.62 5.16 -17.65
CA VAL A 213 4.57 5.47 -16.57
C VAL A 213 4.47 4.47 -15.44
N ALA A 214 5.63 4.10 -14.91
CA ALA A 214 5.77 3.35 -13.66
C ALA A 214 6.58 4.20 -12.68
N ALA A 215 6.12 4.32 -11.43
CA ALA A 215 6.77 5.18 -10.45
C ALA A 215 7.09 4.43 -9.14
N PHE A 216 8.25 4.70 -8.56
CA PHE A 216 8.66 4.14 -7.27
C PHE A 216 9.37 5.18 -6.40
N ASP A 217 9.21 5.04 -5.08
CA ASP A 217 9.81 5.95 -4.09
C ASP A 217 11.05 5.33 -3.43
N PRO A 218 12.28 5.74 -3.81
CA PRO A 218 13.50 5.29 -3.13
C PRO A 218 13.70 5.95 -1.75
N PHE A 219 12.99 7.05 -1.47
CA PHE A 219 13.28 7.93 -0.34
C PHE A 219 12.45 7.63 0.92
N TYR A 220 11.39 6.83 0.82
CA TYR A 220 10.56 6.50 1.99
C TYR A 220 11.37 5.86 3.11
N HIS A 221 12.22 4.89 2.76
CA HIS A 221 13.07 4.20 3.74
C HIS A 221 14.03 5.19 4.41
N TYR A 222 14.63 6.11 3.67
CA TYR A 222 15.47 7.17 4.23
C TYR A 222 14.76 8.04 5.26
N ALA A 223 13.55 8.52 4.93
CA ALA A 223 12.78 9.36 5.84
C ALA A 223 12.40 8.60 7.12
N ALA A 224 11.99 7.34 6.97
CA ALA A 224 11.69 6.46 8.10
C ALA A 224 12.93 6.19 8.96
N PHE A 225 14.07 5.82 8.37
CA PHE A 225 15.31 5.54 9.10
C PHE A 225 15.84 6.78 9.82
N ASN A 226 15.86 7.94 9.15
CA ASN A 226 16.29 9.19 9.78
C ASN A 226 15.38 9.59 10.94
N SER A 227 14.06 9.32 10.86
CA SER A 227 13.16 9.59 11.99
C SER A 227 13.44 8.71 13.21
N ILE A 228 13.91 7.47 13.01
CA ILE A 228 14.17 6.50 14.08
C ILE A 228 15.59 6.66 14.65
N ARG A 229 16.54 7.13 13.84
CA ARG A 229 17.94 7.35 14.24
C ARG A 229 18.06 8.20 15.52
N TYR A 230 17.23 9.24 15.65
CA TYR A 230 17.24 10.13 16.82
C TYR A 230 16.45 9.60 18.02
N ILE A 231 15.75 8.47 17.87
CA ILE A 231 14.96 7.85 18.93
C ILE A 231 15.75 6.72 19.62
N LEU A 232 16.71 6.11 18.92
CA LEU A 232 17.48 4.98 19.43
C LEU A 232 18.66 5.44 20.29
N SER A 233 18.99 4.65 21.32
CA SER A 233 20.20 4.87 22.11
C SER A 233 21.46 4.57 21.28
N ALA A 234 22.59 5.18 21.64
CA ALA A 234 23.88 4.96 20.97
C ALA A 234 24.31 3.47 20.94
N GLN A 235 23.79 2.64 21.86
CA GLN A 235 24.02 1.19 21.86
C GLN A 235 23.12 0.46 20.86
N ALA A 236 21.89 0.92 20.66
CA ALA A 236 20.99 0.40 19.64
C ALA A 236 21.41 0.83 18.23
N GLU A 237 21.99 2.02 18.08
CA GLU A 237 22.59 2.49 16.81
C GLU A 237 23.70 1.55 16.32
N LYS A 238 24.54 1.05 17.23
CA LYS A 238 25.61 0.09 16.93
C LYS A 238 25.12 -1.31 16.56
N VAL A 239 24.00 -1.76 17.13
CA VAL A 239 23.40 -3.08 16.81
C VAL A 239 22.65 -3.01 15.47
N PHE A 240 21.97 -1.89 15.21
CA PHE A 240 21.18 -1.72 14.00
C PHE A 240 22.03 -1.45 12.75
N LYS A 241 23.29 -1.01 12.94
CA LYS A 241 24.27 -0.76 11.87
C LYS A 241 23.69 0.09 10.73
N PHE A 242 23.27 1.30 11.09
CA PHE A 242 22.59 2.22 10.19
C PHE A 242 23.33 2.49 8.87
N GLU A 243 24.65 2.66 8.90
CA GLU A 243 25.43 2.90 7.68
C GLU A 243 25.41 1.70 6.72
N GLU A 244 25.53 0.47 7.23
CA GLU A 244 25.46 -0.76 6.40
C GLU A 244 24.03 -0.98 5.86
N GLN A 245 22.99 -0.70 6.66
CA GLN A 245 21.59 -0.76 6.22
C GLN A 245 21.32 0.30 5.15
N GLU A 246 21.72 1.55 5.36
CA GLU A 246 21.52 2.65 4.41
C GLU A 246 22.23 2.37 3.07
N GLU A 247 23.46 1.83 3.10
CA GLU A 247 24.17 1.39 1.89
C GLU A 247 23.50 0.21 1.18
N LEU A 248 22.94 -0.76 1.93
CA LEU A 248 22.16 -1.86 1.36
C LEU A 248 20.92 -1.34 0.61
N HIS A 249 20.19 -0.41 1.21
CA HIS A 249 18.96 0.13 0.61
C HIS A 249 19.26 0.91 -0.68
N ASN A 250 20.34 1.70 -0.70
CA ASN A 250 20.75 2.51 -1.86
C ASN A 250 21.17 1.71 -3.08
N ASN A 251 21.96 0.66 -2.86
CA ASN A 251 22.59 -0.04 -3.96
C ASN A 251 21.75 -1.20 -4.48
N ILE A 252 20.86 -1.75 -3.65
CA ILE A 252 20.17 -3.01 -3.94
C ILE A 252 18.68 -2.79 -4.08
N ILE A 253 18.06 -2.07 -3.13
CA ILE A 253 16.60 -1.90 -3.12
C ILE A 253 16.18 -0.89 -4.18
N ASP A 254 16.86 0.25 -4.29
CA ASP A 254 16.52 1.24 -5.33
C ASP A 254 16.72 0.69 -6.74
N ARG A 255 17.80 -0.08 -6.97
CA ARG A 255 18.02 -0.78 -8.23
C ARG A 255 17.00 -1.88 -8.47
N GLY A 256 16.61 -2.63 -7.42
CA GLY A 256 15.59 -3.66 -7.49
C GLY A 256 14.20 -3.10 -7.83
N LEU A 257 13.79 -2.03 -7.14
CA LEU A 257 12.52 -1.32 -7.38
C LEU A 257 12.47 -0.75 -8.79
N LYS A 258 13.59 -0.16 -9.26
CA LYS A 258 13.71 0.29 -10.65
C LYS A 258 13.50 -0.87 -11.63
N LYS A 259 14.16 -2.01 -11.44
CA LYS A 259 14.00 -3.20 -12.29
C LYS A 259 12.57 -3.73 -12.29
N VAL A 260 11.87 -3.70 -11.15
CA VAL A 260 10.45 -4.08 -11.08
C VAL A 260 9.59 -3.14 -11.93
N CYS A 261 9.84 -1.83 -11.86
CA CYS A 261 9.15 -0.85 -12.69
C CYS A 261 9.46 -1.05 -14.18
N GLU A 262 10.72 -1.28 -14.55
CA GLU A 262 11.12 -1.60 -15.92
C GLU A 262 10.42 -2.86 -16.42
N ALA A 263 10.34 -3.93 -15.61
CA ALA A 263 9.62 -5.14 -15.97
C ALA A 263 8.10 -4.91 -16.14
N ASN A 264 7.51 -3.99 -15.38
CA ASN A 264 6.11 -3.61 -15.56
C ASN A 264 5.88 -2.85 -16.87
N LEU A 265 6.83 -2.00 -17.27
CA LEU A 265 6.78 -1.31 -18.56
C LEU A 265 6.97 -2.29 -19.73
N LEU A 266 7.88 -3.26 -19.61
CA LEU A 266 8.04 -4.31 -20.63
C LEU A 266 6.75 -5.12 -20.83
N ARG A 267 6.00 -5.40 -19.74
CA ARG A 267 4.68 -6.03 -19.84
C ARG A 267 3.68 -5.13 -20.54
N ALA A 268 3.72 -3.83 -20.28
CA ALA A 268 2.88 -2.86 -20.97
C ALA A 268 3.20 -2.81 -22.47
N ASP A 269 4.49 -2.85 -22.85
CA ASP A 269 4.94 -2.91 -24.24
C ASP A 269 4.41 -4.17 -24.92
N LYS A 270 4.49 -5.33 -24.27
CA LYS A 270 3.92 -6.58 -24.80
C LYS A 270 2.42 -6.46 -25.06
N VAL A 271 1.65 -5.91 -24.11
CA VAL A 271 0.20 -5.68 -24.29
C VAL A 271 -0.08 -4.74 -25.45
N ALA A 272 0.72 -3.69 -25.62
CA ALA A 272 0.56 -2.76 -26.71
C ALA A 272 0.93 -3.39 -28.07
N GLN A 273 1.98 -4.21 -28.12
CA GLN A 273 2.40 -4.96 -29.30
C GLN A 273 1.34 -5.97 -29.75
N ASP A 274 0.79 -6.74 -28.82
CA ASP A 274 -0.31 -7.69 -29.09
C ASP A 274 -1.51 -6.98 -29.75
N GLU A 275 -1.72 -5.71 -29.40
CA GLU A 275 -2.78 -4.85 -29.90
C GLU A 275 -2.37 -3.99 -31.11
N ASN A 276 -1.13 -4.09 -31.60
CA ASN A 276 -0.55 -3.26 -32.67
C ASN A 276 -0.65 -1.74 -32.40
N VAL A 277 -0.33 -1.31 -31.19
CA VAL A 277 -0.29 0.11 -30.79
C VAL A 277 1.10 0.48 -30.30
N GLU A 278 1.58 1.65 -30.73
CA GLU A 278 2.83 2.22 -30.23
C GLU A 278 2.58 2.98 -28.93
N ILE A 279 3.43 2.73 -27.93
CA ILE A 279 3.39 3.42 -26.64
C ILE A 279 4.77 4.00 -26.32
N THR A 280 4.81 5.10 -25.57
CA THR A 280 6.04 5.63 -24.98
C THR A 280 6.08 5.26 -23.50
N SER A 281 7.15 4.65 -23.01
CA SER A 281 7.25 4.19 -21.62
C SER A 281 8.34 4.92 -20.83
N GLN A 282 8.08 5.30 -19.57
CA GLN A 282 9.08 5.93 -18.71
C GLN A 282 8.96 5.50 -17.23
N VAL A 283 10.11 5.24 -16.59
CA VAL A 283 10.18 5.07 -15.13
C VAL A 283 10.39 6.41 -14.45
N LEU A 284 9.54 6.72 -13.47
CA LEU A 284 9.60 7.93 -12.65
C LEU A 284 10.15 7.61 -11.25
N VAL A 285 11.12 8.41 -10.80
CA VAL A 285 11.79 8.19 -9.51
C VAL A 285 11.30 9.22 -8.49
N GLY A 286 10.68 8.75 -7.41
CA GLY A 286 10.15 9.54 -6.31
C GLY A 286 8.73 9.10 -5.92
N LYS A 287 8.12 9.84 -5.00
CA LYS A 287 6.78 9.49 -4.49
C LYS A 287 5.77 9.39 -5.66
N PRO A 288 5.11 8.23 -5.87
CA PRO A 288 4.40 7.94 -7.13
C PRO A 288 3.41 9.00 -7.55
N PHE A 289 2.44 9.36 -6.70
CA PHE A 289 1.44 10.36 -7.07
C PHE A 289 2.08 11.72 -7.39
N ALA A 290 3.11 12.14 -6.64
CA ALA A 290 3.74 13.45 -6.85
C ALA A 290 4.48 13.51 -8.18
N LYS A 291 5.25 12.45 -8.50
CA LYS A 291 5.99 12.37 -9.76
C LYS A 291 5.10 12.19 -10.97
N ILE A 292 3.99 11.49 -10.84
CA ILE A 292 2.99 11.40 -11.91
C ILE A 292 2.34 12.77 -12.15
N ILE A 293 2.06 13.56 -11.11
CA ILE A 293 1.54 14.93 -11.27
C ILE A 293 2.55 15.84 -11.98
N GLU A 294 3.82 15.81 -11.57
CA GLU A 294 4.91 16.55 -12.23
C GLU A 294 5.00 16.17 -13.71
N HIS A 295 4.94 14.87 -14.02
CA HIS A 295 4.94 14.39 -15.41
C HIS A 295 3.69 14.84 -16.19
N ILE A 296 2.51 14.90 -15.56
CA ILE A 296 1.28 15.43 -16.18
C ILE A 296 1.42 16.93 -16.46
N GLU A 297 2.06 17.70 -15.59
CA GLU A 297 2.30 19.13 -15.81
C GLU A 297 3.26 19.36 -16.98
N GLU A 298 4.26 18.50 -17.14
CA GLU A 298 5.24 18.54 -18.24
C GLU A 298 4.64 18.10 -19.59
N THR A 299 3.94 16.97 -19.62
CA THR A 299 3.45 16.34 -20.86
C THR A 299 2.03 16.77 -21.26
N GLN A 300 1.30 17.40 -20.33
CA GLN A 300 -0.07 17.89 -20.47
C GLN A 300 -1.05 16.90 -21.13
N PRO A 301 -1.13 15.63 -20.69
CA PRO A 301 -2.07 14.66 -21.23
C PRO A 301 -3.51 15.17 -21.08
N THR A 302 -4.38 14.72 -21.99
CA THR A 302 -5.82 15.02 -21.94
C THR A 302 -6.54 14.11 -20.94
N LEU A 303 -6.02 12.90 -20.74
CA LEU A 303 -6.60 11.87 -19.88
C LEU A 303 -5.51 11.10 -19.13
N LEU A 304 -5.66 10.97 -17.82
CA LEU A 304 -4.94 9.99 -17.00
C LEU A 304 -5.83 8.75 -16.82
N VAL A 305 -5.30 7.56 -17.12
CA VAL A 305 -5.96 6.28 -16.91
C VAL A 305 -5.20 5.48 -15.86
N MET A 306 -5.93 4.96 -14.87
CA MET A 306 -5.35 4.26 -13.73
C MET A 306 -6.35 3.30 -13.08
N GLY A 307 -5.83 2.28 -12.41
CA GLY A 307 -6.64 1.41 -11.56
C GLY A 307 -7.14 2.13 -10.30
N ARG A 308 -8.35 1.77 -9.87
CA ARG A 308 -8.92 2.15 -8.56
C ARG A 308 -8.06 1.61 -7.41
N TYR A 309 -7.51 0.42 -7.61
CA TYR A 309 -6.60 -0.27 -6.72
C TYR A 309 -5.26 -0.51 -7.39
N GLY A 310 -4.26 -0.81 -6.59
CA GLY A 310 -2.92 -1.15 -7.05
C GLY A 310 -2.41 -2.45 -6.43
N ALA A 311 -1.12 -2.71 -6.59
CA ALA A 311 -0.45 -3.94 -6.16
C ALA A 311 -0.52 -4.20 -4.65
N HIS A 312 -0.72 -3.14 -3.85
CA HIS A 312 -0.86 -3.20 -2.39
C HIS A 312 -2.31 -3.08 -1.91
N HIS A 313 -3.27 -3.56 -2.70
CA HIS A 313 -4.68 -3.57 -2.30
C HIS A 313 -4.88 -4.34 -0.99
N ILE A 314 -5.71 -3.78 -0.11
CA ILE A 314 -6.12 -4.39 1.16
C ILE A 314 -7.62 -4.64 1.07
N ASP A 315 -8.05 -5.87 1.37
CA ASP A 315 -9.46 -6.25 1.36
C ASP A 315 -10.30 -5.29 2.24
N GLY A 316 -11.38 -4.78 1.66
CA GLY A 316 -12.27 -3.82 2.33
C GLY A 316 -11.87 -2.35 2.20
N ALA A 317 -10.72 -2.03 1.58
CA ALA A 317 -10.40 -0.66 1.21
C ALA A 317 -11.30 -0.16 0.07
N ASP A 318 -11.76 1.09 0.17
CA ASP A 318 -12.63 1.71 -0.84
C ASP A 318 -11.86 2.16 -2.09
N MET A 319 -10.64 2.66 -1.93
CA MET A 319 -9.77 3.16 -3.00
C MET A 319 -8.29 3.17 -2.59
N GLY A 320 -7.38 3.07 -3.57
CA GLY A 320 -5.94 3.24 -3.33
C GLY A 320 -5.54 4.68 -2.98
N SER A 321 -4.50 4.86 -2.17
CA SER A 321 -4.01 6.19 -1.76
C SER A 321 -3.41 7.00 -2.91
N ASN A 322 -2.64 6.37 -3.80
CA ASN A 322 -2.17 7.01 -5.03
C ASN A 322 -3.34 7.37 -5.94
N SER A 323 -4.31 6.47 -6.06
CA SER A 323 -5.51 6.69 -6.86
C SER A 323 -6.32 7.89 -6.36
N GLU A 324 -6.51 8.01 -5.06
CA GLU A 324 -7.17 9.17 -4.45
C GLU A 324 -6.42 10.48 -4.74
N ASN A 325 -5.11 10.49 -4.51
CA ASN A 325 -4.31 11.71 -4.69
C ASN A 325 -4.32 12.16 -6.15
N LEU A 326 -4.14 11.24 -7.09
CA LEU A 326 -4.20 11.53 -8.53
C LEU A 326 -5.60 12.00 -8.96
N MET A 327 -6.66 11.33 -8.51
CA MET A 327 -8.03 11.75 -8.74
C MET A 327 -8.28 13.18 -8.27
N ARG A 328 -7.73 13.59 -7.12
CA ARG A 328 -7.93 14.93 -6.56
C ARG A 328 -7.04 15.99 -7.20
N LEU A 329 -5.77 15.66 -7.47
CA LEU A 329 -4.74 16.65 -7.79
C LEU A 329 -4.41 16.76 -9.29
N ALA A 330 -4.66 15.72 -10.10
CA ALA A 330 -4.33 15.76 -11.52
C ALA A 330 -5.06 16.92 -12.22
N PRO A 331 -4.38 17.77 -13.00
CA PRO A 331 -5.05 18.86 -13.72
C PRO A 331 -5.84 18.38 -14.94
N CYS A 332 -5.51 17.21 -15.50
CA CYS A 332 -6.21 16.59 -16.62
C CYS A 332 -7.39 15.72 -16.16
N SER A 333 -8.29 15.38 -17.09
CA SER A 333 -9.37 14.41 -16.83
C SER A 333 -8.79 13.06 -16.39
N VAL A 334 -9.53 12.32 -15.56
CA VAL A 334 -9.07 11.06 -14.96
C VAL A 334 -10.10 9.96 -15.19
N LEU A 335 -9.69 8.84 -15.79
CA LEU A 335 -10.46 7.60 -15.85
C LEU A 335 -9.95 6.64 -14.78
N MET A 336 -10.76 6.44 -13.75
CA MET A 336 -10.53 5.42 -12.73
C MET A 336 -11.21 4.12 -13.12
N VAL A 337 -10.39 3.09 -13.33
CA VAL A 337 -10.86 1.77 -13.74
C VAL A 337 -11.15 0.94 -12.49
N GLY A 338 -12.39 0.50 -12.36
CA GLY A 338 -12.90 -0.19 -11.19
C GLY A 338 -12.40 -1.62 -11.05
N ALA A 339 -12.36 -2.34 -12.18
CA ALA A 339 -11.73 -3.65 -12.38
C ALA A 339 -11.82 -4.64 -11.18
N VAL A 340 -12.98 -4.71 -10.51
CA VAL A 340 -13.18 -5.59 -9.33
C VAL A 340 -12.95 -7.06 -9.66
N GLU A 341 -13.15 -7.44 -10.92
CA GLU A 341 -12.97 -8.80 -11.42
C GLU A 341 -11.56 -9.08 -11.95
N ALA A 342 -10.62 -8.13 -11.86
CA ALA A 342 -9.25 -8.34 -12.30
C ALA A 342 -8.62 -9.50 -11.53
N LYS A 343 -8.07 -10.45 -12.27
CA LYS A 343 -7.49 -11.68 -11.72
C LYS A 343 -5.99 -11.70 -11.96
N PRO A 344 -5.23 -12.52 -11.21
CA PRO A 344 -3.78 -12.60 -11.38
C PRO A 344 -3.33 -12.89 -12.82
N TYR A 345 -4.12 -13.63 -13.60
CA TYR A 345 -3.82 -13.93 -15.01
C TYR A 345 -4.02 -12.76 -15.98
N ASP A 346 -4.65 -11.66 -15.55
CA ASP A 346 -4.73 -10.44 -16.36
C ASP A 346 -3.39 -9.70 -16.43
N VAL A 347 -2.45 -10.06 -15.54
CA VAL A 347 -1.05 -9.65 -15.60
C VAL A 347 -0.39 -10.35 -16.78
N PRO A 348 0.14 -9.60 -17.77
CA PRO A 348 0.81 -10.17 -18.92
C PRO A 348 2.02 -11.00 -18.48
N VAL A 349 2.07 -12.23 -18.98
CA VAL A 349 3.26 -13.07 -18.82
C VAL A 349 4.31 -12.54 -19.79
N LEU A 350 5.42 -12.06 -19.25
CA LEU A 350 6.62 -11.91 -20.06
C LEU A 350 7.01 -13.32 -20.46
N ASP A 351 7.17 -13.59 -21.75
CA ASP A 351 7.85 -14.82 -22.14
C ASP A 351 9.18 -14.77 -21.41
N GLU A 352 9.51 -15.84 -20.68
CA GLU A 352 10.77 -15.90 -19.99
C GLU A 352 11.84 -15.61 -21.05
N TYR A 353 12.44 -14.42 -20.99
CA TYR A 353 13.86 -14.37 -21.16
C TYR A 353 14.38 -15.24 -20.02
N GLU A 354 14.42 -16.55 -20.23
CA GLU A 354 15.53 -17.34 -19.74
C GLU A 354 16.74 -16.62 -20.33
N GLU A 355 17.19 -15.57 -19.65
CA GLU A 355 18.51 -15.03 -19.86
C GLU A 355 19.39 -16.22 -19.57
N GLN A 356 19.89 -16.89 -20.63
CA GLN A 356 20.75 -18.04 -20.45
C GLN A 356 21.84 -17.59 -19.48
N PRO A 357 22.00 -18.30 -18.34
CA PRO A 357 23.01 -17.92 -17.37
C PRO A 357 24.33 -17.89 -18.13
N LEU A 358 25.01 -16.75 -18.10
CA LEU A 358 26.32 -16.64 -18.74
C LEU A 358 27.21 -17.71 -18.12
N GLU A 359 28.05 -18.35 -18.93
CA GLU A 359 29.01 -19.28 -18.36
C GLU A 359 29.97 -18.51 -17.45
N TRP A 360 30.26 -19.07 -16.28
CA TRP A 360 31.19 -18.46 -15.33
C TRP A 360 32.48 -19.26 -15.30
N ASP A 361 33.60 -18.55 -15.33
CA ASP A 361 34.90 -19.15 -15.01
C ASP A 361 34.91 -19.67 -13.56
N ALA A 362 35.55 -20.82 -13.33
CA ALA A 362 35.61 -21.49 -12.04
C ALA A 362 36.22 -20.59 -10.96
N ASP A 363 37.19 -19.75 -11.33
CA ASP A 363 37.82 -18.82 -10.40
C ASP A 363 36.94 -17.60 -10.08
N ALA A 364 36.11 -17.15 -11.03
CA ALA A 364 35.10 -16.12 -10.79
C ALA A 364 34.00 -16.64 -9.83
N ILE A 365 33.55 -17.88 -10.01
CA ILE A 365 32.59 -18.53 -9.09
C ILE A 365 33.15 -18.58 -7.67
N LYS A 366 34.41 -19.04 -7.50
CA LYS A 366 35.05 -19.11 -6.17
C LYS A 366 35.07 -17.76 -5.47
N LEU A 367 35.28 -16.67 -6.20
CA LEU A 367 35.32 -15.33 -5.61
C LEU A 367 33.92 -14.87 -5.17
N VAL A 368 32.87 -15.14 -5.96
CA VAL A 368 31.48 -14.83 -5.55
C VAL A 368 31.06 -15.67 -4.35
N LEU A 369 31.45 -16.94 -4.27
CA LEU A 369 31.14 -17.81 -3.13
C LEU A 369 31.80 -17.38 -1.81
N ARG A 370 32.81 -16.49 -1.85
CA ARG A 370 33.38 -15.86 -0.64
C ARG A 370 32.48 -14.78 -0.05
N ALA A 371 31.52 -14.25 -0.82
CA ALA A 371 30.56 -13.28 -0.33
C ALA A 371 29.53 -13.97 0.60
N PRO A 372 28.93 -13.23 1.57
CA PRO A 372 27.86 -13.77 2.42
C PRO A 372 26.72 -14.39 1.59
N PRO A 373 26.11 -15.51 2.01
CA PRO A 373 25.11 -16.23 1.20
C PRO A 373 23.95 -15.37 0.67
N PHE A 374 23.49 -14.39 1.45
CA PHE A 374 22.42 -13.47 1.05
C PHE A 374 22.82 -12.51 -0.09
N ALA A 375 24.12 -12.27 -0.31
CA ALA A 375 24.65 -11.35 -1.31
C ALA A 375 25.14 -12.05 -2.59
N GLN A 376 25.29 -13.38 -2.58
CA GLN A 376 25.87 -14.14 -3.70
C GLN A 376 25.00 -14.07 -4.97
N GLY A 377 23.68 -14.22 -4.85
CA GLY A 377 22.76 -14.16 -5.99
C GLY A 377 22.75 -12.77 -6.63
N MET A 378 22.84 -11.73 -5.80
CA MET A 378 22.88 -10.34 -6.27
C MET A 378 24.21 -9.99 -6.93
N ALA A 379 25.33 -10.48 -6.37
CA ALA A 379 26.65 -10.33 -6.97
C ALA A 379 26.71 -11.01 -8.34
N LYS A 380 26.12 -12.21 -8.49
CA LYS A 380 26.02 -12.87 -9.80
C LYS A 380 25.22 -12.05 -10.80
N ALA A 381 23.99 -11.67 -10.44
CA ALA A 381 23.10 -10.93 -11.32
C ALA A 381 23.71 -9.58 -11.77
N ALA A 382 24.39 -8.89 -10.87
CA ALA A 382 25.12 -7.66 -11.14
C ALA A 382 26.23 -7.81 -12.19
N VAL A 383 27.04 -8.86 -12.03
CA VAL A 383 28.19 -9.12 -12.90
C VAL A 383 27.74 -9.62 -14.26
N GLU A 384 26.71 -10.47 -14.31
CA GLU A 384 26.10 -10.92 -15.55
C GLU A 384 25.47 -9.75 -16.31
N GLU A 385 24.79 -8.82 -15.63
CA GLU A 385 24.21 -7.63 -16.26
C GLU A 385 25.30 -6.73 -16.89
N PHE A 386 26.40 -6.50 -16.16
CA PHE A 386 27.54 -5.76 -16.71
C PHE A 386 28.15 -6.48 -17.90
N ALA A 387 28.33 -7.80 -17.78
CA ALA A 387 28.90 -8.63 -18.82
C ALA A 387 28.08 -8.53 -20.12
N ARG A 388 26.75 -8.65 -20.01
CA ARG A 388 25.82 -8.50 -21.14
C ARG A 388 25.85 -7.10 -21.75
N LYS A 389 25.86 -6.04 -20.94
CA LYS A 389 25.93 -4.64 -21.44
C LYS A 389 27.19 -4.36 -22.25
N GLN A 390 28.28 -5.04 -21.92
CA GLN A 390 29.55 -4.93 -22.65
C GLN A 390 29.67 -5.96 -23.78
N GLY A 391 28.67 -6.82 -23.99
CA GLY A 391 28.65 -7.83 -25.05
C GLY A 391 29.52 -9.06 -24.75
N TYR A 392 29.85 -9.33 -23.48
CA TYR A 392 30.60 -10.52 -23.10
C TYR A 392 29.68 -11.75 -23.02
N GLU A 393 30.14 -12.86 -23.62
CA GLU A 393 29.44 -14.15 -23.63
C GLU A 393 29.77 -15.03 -22.41
N GLN A 394 30.80 -14.68 -21.64
CA GLN A 394 31.25 -15.40 -20.45
C GLN A 394 31.69 -14.44 -19.34
N VAL A 395 31.45 -14.79 -18.08
CA VAL A 395 31.96 -14.08 -16.91
C VAL A 395 33.33 -14.64 -16.51
N THR A 396 34.39 -13.88 -16.79
CA THR A 396 35.77 -14.20 -16.38
C THR A 396 36.13 -13.52 -15.06
N LEU A 397 37.23 -13.97 -14.42
CA LEU A 397 37.74 -13.34 -13.20
C LEU A 397 38.13 -11.87 -13.42
N GLU A 398 38.58 -11.50 -14.63
CA GLU A 398 38.90 -10.11 -14.97
C GLU A 398 37.64 -9.23 -15.02
N ILE A 399 36.57 -9.71 -15.66
CA ILE A 399 35.27 -9.03 -15.71
C ILE A 399 34.68 -8.90 -14.31
N LEU A 400 34.75 -9.96 -13.49
CA LEU A 400 34.30 -9.92 -12.11
C LEU A 400 35.09 -8.87 -11.29
N ASN A 401 36.41 -8.80 -11.45
CA ASN A 401 37.24 -7.81 -10.76
C ASN A 401 37.00 -6.38 -11.23
N SER A 402 36.70 -6.16 -12.53
CA SER A 402 36.33 -4.83 -13.02
C SER A 402 34.98 -4.38 -12.44
N VAL A 403 34.00 -5.29 -12.36
CA VAL A 403 32.69 -5.00 -11.77
C VAL A 403 32.78 -4.76 -10.26
N LEU A 404 33.56 -5.56 -9.54
CA LEU A 404 33.76 -5.39 -8.10
C LEU A 404 34.42 -4.05 -7.78
N LYS A 405 35.37 -3.58 -8.60
CA LYS A 405 35.97 -2.24 -8.43
C LYS A 405 34.94 -1.11 -8.49
N ASP A 406 33.90 -1.25 -9.32
CA ASP A 406 32.87 -0.22 -9.49
C ASP A 406 31.66 -0.39 -8.55
N MET A 407 31.43 -1.60 -8.02
CA MET A 407 30.26 -1.95 -7.20
C MET A 407 30.53 -1.93 -5.69
N LEU A 408 31.80 -1.99 -5.27
CA LEU A 408 32.15 -2.06 -3.85
C LEU A 408 31.98 -0.69 -3.16
N PRO A 409 31.41 -0.64 -1.93
CA PRO A 409 31.34 0.59 -1.15
C PRO A 409 32.73 1.20 -0.89
N PRO A 410 32.85 2.54 -0.71
CA PRO A 410 34.13 3.18 -0.41
C PRO A 410 34.85 2.57 0.81
N SER A 411 34.11 2.22 1.85
CA SER A 411 34.58 1.50 3.04
C SER A 411 35.18 0.13 2.73
N THR A 412 34.61 -0.59 1.77
CA THR A 412 35.08 -1.91 1.32
C THR A 412 36.26 -1.78 0.35
N ARG A 413 36.23 -0.77 -0.53
CA ARG A 413 37.36 -0.40 -1.40
C ARG A 413 38.57 0.06 -0.61
N HIS A 414 38.37 0.74 0.51
CA HIS A 414 39.42 1.12 1.45
C HIS A 414 40.02 -0.10 2.16
N LEU A 415 39.17 -1.00 2.68
CA LEU A 415 39.58 -2.31 3.22
C LEU A 415 40.32 -3.18 2.19
N MET A 416 40.08 -2.96 0.89
CA MET A 416 40.68 -3.68 -0.23
C MET A 416 41.75 -2.87 -1.02
N GLY A 417 42.07 -1.63 -0.61
CA GLY A 417 43.16 -0.80 -1.15
C GLY A 417 42.95 -0.15 -2.53
N LEU A 418 41.75 0.30 -2.90
CA LEU A 418 41.40 0.75 -4.27
C LEU A 418 40.63 2.11 -4.28
N GLU A 419 41.27 3.28 -4.30
CA GLU A 419 40.58 4.60 -4.29
C GLU A 419 40.91 5.53 -5.50
N GLN A 420 39.92 6.33 -5.96
CA GLN A 420 40.05 7.42 -6.97
C GLN A 420 39.09 8.63 -6.74
N ASP A 421 39.35 9.75 -7.42
CA ASP A 421 38.81 11.12 -7.24
C ASP A 421 37.27 11.33 -7.26
N ILE A 422 36.49 10.41 -7.81
CA ILE A 422 35.02 10.55 -7.92
C ILE A 422 34.34 10.43 -6.54
N ASP A 423 34.90 9.63 -5.63
CA ASP A 423 34.37 9.44 -4.27
C ASP A 423 34.38 10.75 -3.45
N ARG A 424 35.31 11.66 -3.77
CA ARG A 424 35.42 12.99 -3.13
C ARG A 424 34.24 13.90 -3.47
N LYS A 425 33.73 13.85 -4.71
CA LYS A 425 32.62 14.70 -5.17
C LYS A 425 31.26 14.28 -4.59
N ILE A 426 31.04 12.98 -4.37
CA ILE A 426 29.82 12.44 -3.75
C ILE A 426 29.79 12.78 -2.24
N SER A 427 30.95 12.73 -1.59
CA SER A 427 31.12 13.16 -0.18
C SER A 427 30.82 14.65 0.02
N ASP A 428 31.25 15.50 -0.92
CA ASP A 428 30.99 16.94 -0.84
C ASP A 428 29.51 17.30 -1.06
N ALA A 429 28.78 16.57 -1.91
CA ALA A 429 27.33 16.74 -2.09
C ALA A 429 26.52 16.36 -0.82
N ARG A 430 26.99 15.40 -0.02
CA ARG A 430 26.36 14.97 1.25
C ARG A 430 26.39 16.05 2.33
N LYS A 431 27.37 16.97 2.32
CA LYS A 431 27.45 18.08 3.29
C LYS A 431 26.33 19.12 3.12
N PHE A 432 25.76 19.24 1.92
CA PHE A 432 24.75 20.24 1.60
C PHE A 432 23.30 19.78 1.83
N ALA A 433 23.06 18.48 2.09
CA ALA A 433 21.72 17.90 2.21
C ALA A 433 21.26 17.68 3.68
N ARG A 434 21.77 18.45 4.65
CA ARG A 434 21.35 18.32 6.05
C ARG A 434 19.90 18.80 6.26
N SER A 435 19.14 17.99 7.01
CA SER A 435 17.80 18.30 7.50
C SER A 435 17.83 19.46 8.52
N PRO A 436 16.81 20.35 8.60
CA PRO A 436 16.78 21.52 9.49
C PRO A 436 16.67 21.24 10.99
N ILE A 437 16.76 19.97 11.43
CA ILE A 437 16.64 19.60 12.84
C ILE A 437 18.04 19.58 13.45
N GLU A 438 18.66 20.74 13.65
CA GLU A 438 20.01 20.88 14.22
C GLU A 438 20.04 21.11 15.75
N GLU A 439 18.90 21.09 16.45
CA GLU A 439 18.84 21.45 17.89
C GLU A 439 18.54 20.31 18.87
N PHE A 440 18.81 19.04 18.53
CA PHE A 440 18.74 17.97 19.53
C PHE A 440 20.01 17.12 19.56
N SER A 441 20.88 17.41 20.53
CA SER A 441 22.07 16.61 20.81
C SER A 441 21.67 15.29 21.50
N PRO A 442 22.07 14.11 21.02
CA PRO A 442 21.78 12.84 21.68
C PRO A 442 22.32 12.86 23.11
N HIS A 443 21.47 12.59 24.09
CA HIS A 443 21.87 12.51 25.49
C HIS A 443 22.88 11.38 25.70
N GLU A 444 24.12 11.76 25.97
CA GLU A 444 25.28 10.92 26.27
C GLU A 444 25.22 10.17 27.62
N THR A 445 24.06 10.09 28.26
CA THR A 445 23.97 9.40 29.56
C THR A 445 23.88 7.89 29.36
N ILE A 446 25.03 7.24 29.41
CA ILE A 446 25.15 5.80 29.67
C ILE A 446 24.47 5.55 31.03
N PHE A 447 23.30 4.90 31.01
CA PHE A 447 22.61 4.50 32.23
C PHE A 447 23.46 3.50 32.99
N LYS A 448 23.61 3.69 34.31
CA LYS A 448 24.25 2.69 35.16
C LYS A 448 23.28 1.53 35.36
N TRP A 449 23.78 0.30 35.37
CA TRP A 449 22.97 -0.88 35.66
C TRP A 449 23.47 -1.48 36.96
N THR A 450 22.58 -1.90 37.85
CA THR A 450 23.02 -2.73 38.98
C THR A 450 23.49 -4.09 38.46
N ASP A 451 24.49 -4.68 39.11
CA ASP A 451 25.04 -5.98 38.71
C ASP A 451 23.96 -7.06 38.68
N GLU A 452 23.02 -6.99 39.62
CA GLU A 452 21.86 -7.88 39.71
C GLU A 452 20.89 -7.70 38.54
N ALA A 453 20.57 -6.46 38.14
CA ALA A 453 19.71 -6.20 36.97
C ALA A 453 20.38 -6.67 35.67
N ARG A 454 21.70 -6.46 35.55
CA ARG A 454 22.51 -6.91 34.41
C ARG A 454 22.56 -8.44 34.31
N ALA A 455 22.78 -9.12 35.44
CA ALA A 455 22.79 -10.57 35.51
C ALA A 455 21.42 -11.16 35.15
N ARG A 456 20.34 -10.60 35.70
CA ARG A 456 18.95 -11.04 35.44
C ARG A 456 18.54 -10.83 33.98
N LEU A 457 18.99 -9.74 33.35
CA LEU A 457 18.81 -9.51 31.92
C LEU A 457 19.54 -10.58 31.09
N ASN A 458 20.79 -10.90 31.44
CA ASN A 458 21.57 -11.89 30.70
C ASN A 458 21.07 -13.32 30.88
N GLU A 459 20.54 -13.66 32.05
CA GLU A 459 20.03 -15.00 32.35
C GLU A 459 18.64 -15.22 31.75
N ARG A 460 17.74 -14.23 31.89
CA ARG A 460 16.31 -14.43 31.61
C ARG A 460 15.85 -13.87 30.26
N VAL A 461 16.69 -13.11 29.56
CA VAL A 461 16.36 -12.53 28.24
C VAL A 461 17.27 -13.13 27.17
N PRO A 462 16.73 -13.75 26.13
CA PRO A 462 17.53 -14.26 25.01
C PRO A 462 18.31 -13.16 24.29
N VAL A 463 19.50 -13.52 23.83
CA VAL A 463 20.55 -12.60 23.33
C VAL A 463 20.01 -11.59 22.29
N PHE A 464 19.11 -12.00 21.40
CA PHE A 464 18.56 -11.16 20.34
C PHE A 464 17.50 -10.15 20.83
N ILE A 465 16.86 -10.38 21.98
CA ILE A 465 15.85 -9.47 22.57
C ILE A 465 16.47 -8.49 23.57
N ARG A 466 17.64 -8.82 24.15
CA ARG A 466 18.33 -7.99 25.16
C ARG A 466 18.45 -6.51 24.76
N PRO A 467 18.84 -6.14 23.52
CA PRO A 467 18.97 -4.73 23.16
C PRO A 467 17.65 -3.96 23.25
N ILE A 468 16.54 -4.58 22.87
CA ILE A 468 15.20 -3.98 22.89
C ILE A 468 14.69 -3.86 24.33
N ALA A 469 14.92 -4.88 25.15
CA ALA A 469 14.56 -4.85 26.58
C ALA A 469 15.35 -3.78 27.35
N MET A 470 16.65 -3.63 27.08
CA MET A 470 17.48 -2.58 27.66
C MET A 470 16.95 -1.18 27.33
N LEU A 471 16.62 -0.93 26.06
CA LEU A 471 16.04 0.34 25.62
C LEU A 471 14.75 0.70 26.35
N ALA A 472 13.85 -0.27 26.52
CA ALA A 472 12.58 -0.05 27.23
C ALA A 472 12.82 0.31 28.71
N MET A 473 13.79 -0.37 29.36
CA MET A 473 14.13 -0.15 30.76
C MET A 473 14.84 1.20 30.99
N GLU A 474 15.78 1.56 30.12
CA GLU A 474 16.47 2.86 30.16
C GLU A 474 15.50 4.01 29.89
N ARG A 475 14.55 3.84 28.97
CA ARG A 475 13.50 4.83 28.72
C ARG A 475 12.61 5.03 29.94
N TYR A 476 12.18 3.96 30.60
CA TYR A 476 11.36 4.06 31.80
C TYR A 476 12.10 4.71 32.96
N ALA A 477 13.35 4.31 33.20
CA ALA A 477 14.21 4.94 34.19
C ALA A 477 14.33 6.46 33.94
N ARG A 478 14.52 6.85 32.68
CA ARG A 478 14.55 8.27 32.26
C ARG A 478 13.23 9.01 32.53
N GLU A 479 12.09 8.41 32.17
CA GLU A 479 10.76 8.99 32.45
C GLU A 479 10.51 9.20 33.94
N LYS A 480 11.15 8.40 34.80
CA LYS A 480 11.05 8.51 36.27
C LYS A 480 12.19 9.31 36.91
N GLY A 481 13.06 9.94 36.10
CA GLY A 481 14.19 10.73 36.59
C GLY A 481 15.27 9.89 37.29
N MET A 482 15.29 8.58 37.05
CA MET A 482 16.32 7.67 37.56
C MET A 482 17.53 7.71 36.61
N ASP A 483 18.74 7.55 37.15
CA ASP A 483 20.00 7.48 36.38
C ASP A 483 20.58 6.05 36.30
N THR A 484 19.96 5.14 37.04
CA THR A 484 20.39 3.75 37.22
C THR A 484 19.22 2.81 36.99
N VAL A 485 19.41 1.79 36.14
CA VAL A 485 18.45 0.71 35.93
C VAL A 485 18.64 -0.34 37.02
N THR A 486 17.65 -0.43 37.92
CA THR A 486 17.58 -1.42 39.00
C THR A 486 16.63 -2.56 38.64
N VAL A 487 16.59 -3.61 39.47
CA VAL A 487 15.66 -4.72 39.28
C VAL A 487 14.20 -4.25 39.37
N GLU A 488 13.90 -3.25 40.20
CA GLU A 488 12.57 -2.66 40.31
C GLU A 488 12.13 -1.98 39.01
N VAL A 489 13.04 -1.28 38.33
CA VAL A 489 12.79 -0.72 36.99
C VAL A 489 12.43 -1.82 36.00
N MET A 490 13.15 -2.95 36.03
CA MET A 490 12.85 -4.09 35.16
C MET A 490 11.46 -4.66 35.41
N ILE A 491 11.06 -4.79 36.68
CA ILE A 491 9.75 -5.30 37.09
C ILE A 491 8.63 -4.34 36.62
N GLU A 492 8.82 -3.04 36.80
CA GLU A 492 7.80 -2.05 36.49
C GLU A 492 7.61 -1.84 34.99
N VAL A 493 8.69 -1.92 34.20
CA VAL A 493 8.64 -1.94 32.73
C VAL A 493 7.88 -3.18 32.23
N SER A 494 8.14 -4.34 32.84
CA SER A 494 7.44 -5.59 32.53
C SER A 494 5.92 -5.46 32.76
N LYS A 495 5.53 -4.85 33.89
CA LYS A 495 4.12 -4.56 34.19
C LYS A 495 3.48 -3.58 33.19
N ARG A 496 4.14 -2.46 32.91
CA ARG A 496 3.60 -1.36 32.07
C ARG A 496 3.41 -1.74 30.60
N LEU A 497 4.21 -2.67 30.10
CA LEU A 497 4.05 -3.20 28.74
C LEU A 497 2.96 -4.27 28.63
N GLY A 498 2.20 -4.53 29.71
CA GLY A 498 1.04 -5.41 29.72
C GLY A 498 1.36 -6.89 29.90
N TYR A 499 2.52 -7.23 30.47
CA TYR A 499 3.02 -8.61 30.57
C TYR A 499 2.95 -9.22 31.98
N ALA A 500 2.30 -8.53 32.92
CA ALA A 500 1.99 -9.05 34.25
C ALA A 500 0.46 -9.14 34.40
N GLN A 501 -0.10 -10.34 34.25
CA GLN A 501 -1.39 -10.68 34.87
C GLN A 501 -1.11 -11.49 36.13
N GLU A 502 -1.84 -11.19 37.20
CA GLU A 502 -1.68 -11.79 38.53
C GLU A 502 -2.16 -13.25 38.62
N ASP A 503 -2.75 -13.84 37.56
CA ASP A 503 -3.34 -15.19 37.62
C ASP A 503 -3.07 -16.08 36.38
N ALA A 504 -1.90 -15.97 35.76
CA ALA A 504 -1.48 -16.92 34.72
C ALA A 504 -0.35 -17.83 35.22
N ARG A 505 -0.66 -19.07 35.58
CA ARG A 505 0.35 -20.12 35.81
C ARG A 505 1.25 -20.25 34.58
N SER A 506 2.56 -20.22 34.81
CA SER A 506 3.55 -20.43 33.76
C SER A 506 3.54 -21.91 33.31
N PRO A 507 3.53 -22.21 32.00
CA PRO A 507 3.75 -23.57 31.49
C PRO A 507 5.14 -24.15 31.83
N LEU A 508 6.02 -23.37 32.47
CA LEU A 508 7.37 -23.75 32.90
C LEU A 508 7.49 -24.00 34.42
N ASP A 509 6.42 -23.87 35.21
CA ASP A 509 6.47 -24.12 36.66
C ASP A 509 6.48 -25.62 37.05
N THR A 510 6.76 -26.51 36.09
CA THR A 510 7.09 -27.93 36.38
C THR A 510 8.54 -28.28 36.07
N ALA A 511 9.43 -27.29 35.97
CA ALA A 511 10.86 -27.51 35.71
C ALA A 511 11.79 -27.02 36.84
N ALA A 512 11.30 -26.97 38.08
CA ALA A 512 12.15 -26.79 39.27
C ALA A 512 12.10 -28.02 40.19
N ALA A 513 12.30 -29.22 39.62
CA ALA A 513 12.57 -30.43 40.39
C ALA A 513 13.24 -31.50 39.51
N ALA A 514 14.45 -31.23 38.99
CA ALA A 514 15.34 -32.31 38.53
C ALA A 514 16.79 -31.83 38.46
N THR A 515 17.51 -32.10 39.55
CA THR A 515 18.93 -32.43 39.55
C THR A 515 19.31 -33.29 38.34
N THR A 516 20.43 -32.96 37.69
CA THR A 516 21.29 -33.85 36.86
C THR A 516 20.60 -34.72 35.81
N LYS A 517 20.77 -34.43 34.50
CA LYS A 517 20.87 -35.47 33.45
C LYS A 517 21.32 -34.93 32.08
N GLU A 518 22.45 -35.48 31.66
CA GLU A 518 23.00 -35.80 30.33
C GLU A 518 22.51 -35.13 29.03
N ASN A 519 23.51 -34.89 28.18
CA ASN A 519 23.47 -34.37 26.82
C ASN A 519 22.75 -35.35 25.86
N VAL A 520 21.41 -35.38 25.86
CA VAL A 520 20.64 -36.24 24.93
C VAL A 520 20.53 -35.57 23.56
N GLN A 521 21.17 -36.19 22.57
CA GLN A 521 21.12 -35.77 21.17
C GLN A 521 19.84 -36.31 20.53
N VAL A 522 19.01 -35.42 19.98
CA VAL A 522 17.74 -35.80 19.35
C VAL A 522 17.99 -36.12 17.88
N THR A 523 17.45 -37.23 17.40
CA THR A 523 17.67 -37.72 16.05
C THR A 523 16.42 -37.55 15.20
N TRP A 524 16.60 -37.15 13.94
CA TRP A 524 15.49 -36.99 12.99
C TRP A 524 15.28 -38.28 12.21
N THR A 525 14.03 -38.68 12.07
CA THR A 525 13.64 -39.73 11.12
C THR A 525 13.59 -39.17 9.69
N PRO A 526 13.75 -40.02 8.65
CA PRO A 526 13.56 -39.61 7.26
C PRO A 526 12.20 -38.93 7.01
N GLU A 527 11.14 -39.41 7.67
CA GLU A 527 9.79 -38.86 7.54
C GLU A 527 9.66 -37.49 8.26
N GLY A 528 10.33 -37.30 9.40
CA GLY A 528 10.43 -36.02 10.07
C GLY A 528 11.18 -34.97 9.23
N GLU A 529 12.25 -35.37 8.56
CA GLU A 529 13.00 -34.51 7.63
C GLU A 529 12.15 -34.09 6.43
N GLU A 530 11.36 -35.01 5.87
CA GLU A 530 10.46 -34.72 4.76
C GLU A 530 9.39 -33.68 5.16
N ARG A 531 8.92 -33.72 6.41
CA ARG A 531 8.00 -32.72 6.95
C ARG A 531 8.63 -31.34 7.05
N LEU A 532 9.92 -31.27 7.41
CA LEU A 532 10.68 -30.04 7.52
C LEU A 532 10.99 -29.42 6.14
N LYS A 533 11.19 -30.23 5.08
CA LYS A 533 11.38 -29.73 3.71
C LYS A 533 10.23 -28.87 3.18
N ARG A 534 9.01 -29.05 3.71
CA ARG A 534 7.83 -28.23 3.39
C ARG A 534 7.91 -26.80 3.91
N VAL A 535 8.84 -26.50 4.81
CA VAL A 535 9.16 -25.13 5.26
C VAL A 535 10.03 -24.45 4.19
N PRO A 536 9.87 -23.15 3.89
CA PRO A 536 10.70 -22.44 2.93
C PRO A 536 12.21 -22.54 3.23
N PRO A 537 13.09 -22.64 2.21
CA PRO A 537 14.52 -22.90 2.41
C PRO A 537 15.23 -21.95 3.37
N PHE A 538 14.88 -20.66 3.35
CA PHE A 538 15.50 -19.62 4.18
C PHE A 538 15.11 -19.70 5.67
N GLU A 539 14.03 -20.41 6.02
CA GLU A 539 13.57 -20.56 7.41
C GLU A 539 13.91 -21.92 8.01
N ARG A 540 14.24 -22.92 7.18
CA ARG A 540 14.41 -24.33 7.61
C ARG A 540 15.40 -24.53 8.74
N GLU A 541 16.56 -23.86 8.70
CA GLU A 541 17.59 -24.08 9.72
C GLU A 541 17.18 -23.51 11.08
N MET A 542 16.51 -22.36 11.08
CA MET A 542 15.96 -21.74 12.29
C MET A 542 14.83 -22.61 12.86
N VAL A 543 13.90 -23.05 12.00
CA VAL A 543 12.78 -23.89 12.39
C VAL A 543 13.25 -25.27 12.88
N ARG A 544 14.30 -25.85 12.27
CA ARG A 544 14.92 -27.10 12.73
C ARG A 544 15.44 -26.98 14.17
N LYS A 545 16.22 -25.95 14.46
CA LYS A 545 16.77 -25.71 15.81
C LYS A 545 15.66 -25.50 16.85
N MET A 546 14.56 -24.84 16.47
CA MET A 546 13.40 -24.69 17.33
C MET A 546 12.70 -26.03 17.59
N VAL A 547 12.43 -26.82 16.56
CA VAL A 547 11.81 -28.14 16.70
C VAL A 547 12.68 -29.07 17.55
N GLU A 548 14.00 -29.08 17.35
CA GLU A 548 14.93 -29.87 18.18
C GLU A 548 14.92 -29.43 19.64
N SER A 549 14.93 -28.11 19.89
CA SER A 549 14.87 -27.57 21.25
C SER A 549 13.55 -27.91 21.94
N MET A 550 12.42 -27.82 21.22
CA MET A 550 11.09 -28.15 21.75
C MET A 550 10.91 -29.66 21.95
N ALA A 551 11.43 -30.48 21.03
CA ALA A 551 11.43 -31.93 21.16
C ALA A 551 12.24 -32.36 22.39
N LYS A 552 13.43 -31.77 22.60
CA LYS A 552 14.23 -31.99 23.82
C LYS A 552 13.49 -31.60 25.09
N ALA A 553 12.84 -30.43 25.08
CA ALA A 553 12.09 -29.93 26.23
C ALA A 553 10.88 -30.81 26.57
N ASP A 554 10.17 -31.34 25.56
CA ASP A 554 9.03 -32.24 25.72
C ASP A 554 9.46 -33.72 25.91
N GLY A 555 10.77 -34.00 26.06
CA GLY A 555 11.32 -35.33 26.37
C GLY A 555 11.39 -36.30 25.18
N PHE A 556 11.22 -35.83 23.95
CA PHE A 556 11.37 -36.64 22.75
C PHE A 556 12.84 -36.84 22.41
N THR A 557 13.23 -38.10 22.19
CA THR A 557 14.58 -38.48 21.73
C THR A 557 14.66 -38.65 20.21
N GLU A 558 13.51 -38.76 19.55
CA GLU A 558 13.38 -38.96 18.11
C GLU A 558 12.28 -38.07 17.52
N ILE A 559 12.58 -37.38 16.41
CA ILE A 559 11.65 -36.50 15.71
C ILE A 559 11.05 -37.26 14.52
N THR A 560 9.87 -37.82 14.75
CA THR A 560 9.01 -38.43 13.72
C THR A 560 8.20 -37.35 12.99
N PHE A 561 7.55 -37.71 11.88
CA PHE A 561 6.64 -36.80 11.17
C PHE A 561 5.60 -36.18 12.10
N ASN A 562 4.99 -36.97 13.00
CA ASN A 562 3.95 -36.50 13.92
C ASN A 562 4.50 -35.53 14.97
N VAL A 563 5.71 -35.79 15.48
CA VAL A 563 6.39 -34.88 16.41
C VAL A 563 6.77 -33.59 15.70
N ALA A 564 7.32 -33.66 14.49
CA ALA A 564 7.64 -32.49 13.68
C ALA A 564 6.40 -31.66 13.32
N ASP A 565 5.29 -32.30 12.90
CA ASP A 565 4.05 -31.61 12.56
C ASP A 565 3.40 -30.94 13.78
N MET A 566 3.41 -31.62 14.93
CA MET A 566 2.93 -31.07 16.20
C MET A 566 3.76 -29.85 16.62
N MET A 567 5.10 -29.93 16.57
CA MET A 567 5.97 -28.81 16.92
C MET A 567 5.83 -27.65 15.92
N LEU A 568 5.72 -27.93 14.63
CA LEU A 568 5.49 -26.91 13.60
C LEU A 568 4.13 -26.23 13.74
N LYS A 569 3.09 -26.96 14.15
CA LYS A 569 1.80 -26.38 14.51
C LYS A 569 1.92 -25.49 15.74
N LYS A 570 2.59 -25.94 16.81
CA LYS A 570 2.88 -25.10 17.99
C LYS A 570 3.66 -23.84 17.62
N ILE A 571 4.65 -23.94 16.73
CA ILE A 571 5.45 -22.81 16.24
C ILE A 571 4.57 -21.85 15.41
N LYS A 572 3.74 -22.38 14.51
CA LYS A 572 2.83 -21.57 13.69
C LYS A 572 1.75 -20.90 14.54
N GLU A 573 1.20 -21.60 15.53
CA GLU A 573 0.29 -21.06 16.54
C GLU A 573 0.98 -19.97 17.35
N PHE A 574 2.23 -20.19 17.78
CA PHE A 574 3.07 -19.20 18.46
C PHE A 574 3.31 -17.94 17.61
N TYR A 575 3.64 -18.08 16.33
CA TYR A 575 3.81 -16.93 15.42
C TYR A 575 2.48 -16.25 15.07
N SER A 576 1.38 -17.02 14.96
CA SER A 576 0.03 -16.46 14.76
C SER A 576 -0.49 -15.75 16.02
N ALA A 577 -0.10 -16.22 17.20
CA ALA A 577 -0.33 -15.56 18.47
C ALA A 577 0.61 -14.35 18.63
N GLN A 578 1.80 -14.35 18.05
CA GLN A 578 2.63 -13.13 17.97
C GLN A 578 2.04 -12.06 17.05
N SER A 579 1.30 -12.42 15.99
CA SER A 579 0.52 -11.44 15.22
C SER A 579 -0.73 -10.93 15.96
N LYS A 580 -1.06 -11.52 17.12
CA LYS A 580 -2.14 -11.15 18.04
C LYS A 580 -1.73 -11.37 19.52
N GLY A 581 -0.71 -10.65 20.01
CA GLY A 581 -0.40 -10.55 21.46
C GLY A 581 0.72 -11.47 21.99
N ALA A 582 1.90 -10.89 22.22
CA ALA A 582 3.11 -11.55 22.71
C ALA A 582 3.20 -11.59 24.26
N SER A 583 2.51 -12.51 24.95
CA SER A 583 2.38 -12.50 26.42
C SER A 583 3.22 -13.51 27.23
N GLY A 584 3.88 -14.52 26.64
CA GLY A 584 4.38 -15.67 27.41
C GLY A 584 5.84 -15.66 27.91
N PHE A 585 6.64 -14.64 27.62
CA PHE A 585 8.10 -14.82 27.56
C PHE A 585 8.91 -14.35 28.79
N PHE A 586 8.33 -13.59 29.73
CA PHE A 586 9.09 -12.95 30.82
C PHE A 586 8.67 -13.32 32.25
N ALA A 587 7.80 -14.32 32.42
CA ALA A 587 7.28 -14.75 33.73
C ALA A 587 8.37 -15.16 34.74
N GLY A 588 9.55 -15.56 34.26
CA GLY A 588 10.65 -15.97 35.13
C GLY A 588 11.27 -14.85 35.96
N MET A 589 10.97 -13.56 35.78
CA MET A 589 11.69 -12.45 36.44
C MET A 589 11.30 -12.17 37.90
N THR A 590 10.21 -12.69 38.43
CA THR A 590 9.73 -12.41 39.80
C THR A 590 9.93 -13.60 40.72
N GLY A 591 11.13 -13.74 41.30
CA GLY A 591 11.37 -14.76 42.32
C GLY A 591 10.61 -14.43 43.60
N LYS A 592 9.71 -15.32 44.04
CA LYS A 592 9.35 -15.47 45.45
C LYS A 592 9.52 -16.94 45.82
N GLU A 593 10.42 -17.20 46.76
CA GLU A 593 10.47 -18.46 47.50
C GLU A 593 9.18 -18.59 48.32
N GLU A 594 8.40 -19.64 48.08
CA GLU A 594 7.26 -20.00 48.94
C GLU A 594 7.79 -20.58 50.25
N LYS A 595 7.80 -19.77 51.31
CA LYS A 595 7.62 -20.29 52.66
C LYS A 595 6.13 -20.47 52.89
N GLY A 596 5.71 -21.73 52.98
CA GLY A 596 4.36 -22.09 53.37
C GLY A 596 4.08 -21.66 54.80
N GLU A 597 2.97 -20.94 54.97
CA GLU A 597 2.18 -20.87 56.19
C GLU A 597 0.81 -20.32 55.78
N GLY A 598 -0.12 -21.23 55.50
CA GLY A 598 -1.54 -20.93 55.41
C GLY A 598 -2.24 -21.62 56.56
N GLU A 599 -2.90 -20.85 57.44
CA GLU A 599 -4.34 -21.02 57.66
C GLU A 599 -4.93 -19.98 58.63
N SER A 600 -6.23 -19.75 58.44
CA SER A 600 -7.17 -18.94 59.22
C SER A 600 -7.11 -17.42 59.00
N ALA A 601 -8.21 -16.69 58.84
CA ALA A 601 -9.62 -17.05 58.77
C ALA A 601 -10.31 -16.00 57.92
N GLY A 602 -11.29 -16.42 57.12
CA GLY A 602 -12.30 -15.51 56.60
C GLY A 602 -13.22 -15.10 57.74
N ASN A 603 -13.59 -13.82 57.78
CA ASN A 603 -14.93 -13.46 58.21
C ASN A 603 -15.37 -12.10 57.69
N GLU A 604 -16.63 -12.08 57.25
CA GLU A 604 -17.59 -10.96 57.20
C GLU A 604 -17.20 -9.75 56.32
N GLY A 605 -17.94 -9.38 55.28
CA GLY A 605 -19.40 -9.44 55.12
C GLY A 605 -20.00 -8.05 55.34
N ASN A 606 -20.13 -7.27 54.27
CA ASN A 606 -21.36 -6.55 53.88
C ASN A 606 -21.17 -5.83 52.55
#